data_AF-A0A6C1QUS3-F1
#
_entry.id   AF-A0A6C1QUS3-F1
#
_cell.length_a   1.000
_cell.length_b   1.000
_cell.length_c   1.000
_cell.angle_alpha   90.00
_cell.angle_beta   90.00
_cell.angle_gamma   90.00
#
_symmetry.space_group_name_H-M   'P 1'
#
loop_
_entity.id
_entity.type
_entity.pdbx_description
1 polymer ?
#
loop_
_entity_poly.entity_id
_entity_poly.type
_entity_poly.pdbx_seq_one_letter_code
_entity_poly.pdbx_strand_id
1 'polypeptide(L)'
;MQLRNYQEDVVLKAIQIALEGRPELAADPAVINDVAAYALNRLPPRYIMSERGFTRLAAEHFDDESLGSMVGILMLVNEGISLVERRRPPAGGGAAPKPLSVEEQVMPMHTMPQVFGKIVSRETGAPVHGAEVLLLVNGVRAEEARAGWPNPCTVVAGANGYYSFWPA
;
A
#
# COMPACT_ATOMS: atom_id res chain seq x y z
N MET A 1 -15.05 -10.02 15.94
CA MET A 1 -14.59 -10.51 14.62
C MET A 1 -13.72 -9.41 14.04
N GLN A 2 -12.41 -9.61 13.93
CA GLN A 2 -11.46 -8.56 13.53
C GLN A 2 -10.99 -8.86 12.10
N LEU A 3 -11.14 -7.88 11.20
CA LEU A 3 -10.60 -7.95 9.85
C LEU A 3 -9.08 -7.77 9.93
N ARG A 4 -8.30 -8.68 9.35
CA ARG A 4 -6.83 -8.62 9.36
C ARG A 4 -6.24 -9.09 8.04
N ASN A 5 -5.14 -8.47 7.61
CA ASN A 5 -4.39 -8.94 6.44
C ASN A 5 -3.42 -10.05 6.87
N TYR A 6 -3.62 -11.28 6.40
CA TYR A 6 -2.76 -12.43 6.67
C TYR A 6 -1.30 -12.20 6.22
N GLN A 7 -1.08 -11.43 5.15
CA GLN A 7 0.28 -11.13 4.68
C GLN A 7 1.10 -10.35 5.71
N GLU A 8 0.45 -9.61 6.61
CA GLU A 8 1.13 -8.88 7.67
C GLU A 8 1.86 -9.83 8.62
N ASP A 9 1.22 -10.92 9.03
CA ASP A 9 1.83 -11.95 9.90
C ASP A 9 3.04 -12.60 9.22
N VAL A 10 2.89 -12.95 7.95
CA VAL A 10 3.95 -13.63 7.18
C VAL A 10 5.15 -12.71 6.99
N VAL A 11 4.91 -11.44 6.61
CA VAL A 11 5.96 -10.44 6.41
C VAL A 11 6.69 -10.15 7.72
N LEU A 12 5.98 -9.93 8.83
CA LEU A 12 6.61 -9.68 10.13
C LEU A 12 7.48 -10.86 10.58
N LYS A 13 7.01 -12.09 10.34
CA LYS A 13 7.82 -13.27 10.65
C LYS A 13 9.06 -13.38 9.76
N ALA A 14 8.92 -13.09 8.47
CA ALA A 14 10.04 -13.07 7.53
C ALA A 14 11.08 -11.99 7.88
N ILE A 15 10.64 -10.81 8.32
CA ILE A 15 11.53 -9.74 8.83
C ILE A 15 12.29 -10.23 10.06
N GLN A 16 11.60 -10.86 11.02
CA GLN A 16 12.24 -11.40 12.21
C GLN A 16 13.37 -12.36 11.84
N ILE A 17 13.11 -13.30 10.94
CA ILE A 17 14.10 -14.28 10.45
C ILE A 17 15.26 -13.58 9.74
N ALA A 18 14.97 -12.64 8.84
CA ALA A 18 15.99 -11.92 8.07
C ALA A 18 16.90 -11.05 8.97
N LEU A 19 16.42 -10.62 10.13
CA LEU A 19 17.15 -9.79 11.09
C LEU A 19 17.80 -10.57 12.24
N GLU A 20 17.69 -11.90 12.31
CA GLU A 20 18.30 -12.72 13.39
C GLU A 20 19.80 -12.47 13.55
N GLY A 21 20.53 -12.22 12.45
CA GLY A 21 21.95 -11.88 12.45
C GLY A 21 22.28 -10.39 12.61
N ARG A 22 21.29 -9.52 12.79
CA ARG A 22 21.41 -8.05 12.79
C ARG A 22 20.67 -7.43 13.99
N PRO A 23 21.15 -7.65 15.23
CA PRO A 23 20.42 -7.25 16.45
C PRO A 23 20.19 -5.74 16.56
N GLU A 24 21.10 -4.91 16.03
CA GLU A 24 20.94 -3.45 16.04
C GLU A 24 19.74 -2.98 15.20
N LEU A 25 19.48 -3.64 14.07
CA LEU A 25 18.33 -3.34 13.21
C LEU A 25 17.04 -3.96 13.79
N ALA A 26 17.14 -5.17 14.34
CA ALA A 26 16.02 -5.85 14.98
C ALA A 26 15.47 -5.09 16.22
N ALA A 27 16.32 -4.30 16.88
CA ALA A 27 15.96 -3.51 18.04
C ALA A 27 15.20 -2.22 17.70
N ASP A 28 15.17 -1.80 16.43
CA ASP A 28 14.54 -0.55 16.02
C ASP A 28 13.15 -0.78 15.37
N PRO A 29 12.04 -0.44 16.05
CA PRO A 29 10.70 -0.60 15.49
C PRO A 29 10.47 0.20 14.21
N ALA A 30 11.18 1.32 14.00
CA ALA A 30 11.05 2.10 12.77
C ALA A 30 11.60 1.32 11.56
N VAL A 31 12.71 0.58 11.74
CA VAL A 31 13.26 -0.28 10.68
C VAL A 31 12.26 -1.38 10.33
N ILE A 32 11.69 -2.04 11.34
CA ILE A 32 10.70 -3.11 11.13
C ILE A 32 9.49 -2.57 10.37
N ASN A 33 8.96 -1.41 10.78
CA ASN A 33 7.80 -0.79 10.15
C ASN A 33 8.08 -0.35 8.71
N ASP A 34 9.24 0.25 8.44
CA ASP A 34 9.63 0.70 7.10
C ASP A 34 9.79 -0.49 6.13
N VAL A 35 10.43 -1.57 6.60
CA VAL A 35 10.59 -2.80 5.81
C VAL A 35 9.24 -3.49 5.59
N ALA A 36 8.39 -3.56 6.61
CA ALA A 36 7.05 -4.13 6.49
C ALA A 36 6.19 -3.33 5.49
N ALA A 37 6.22 -2.00 5.58
CA ALA A 37 5.53 -1.13 4.63
C ALA A 37 6.08 -1.29 3.21
N TYR A 38 7.40 -1.44 3.03
CA TYR A 38 8.01 -1.70 1.73
C TYR A 38 7.46 -2.99 1.10
N ALA A 39 7.43 -4.10 1.85
CA ALA A 39 7.00 -5.40 1.37
C ALA A 39 5.48 -5.48 1.15
N LEU A 40 4.67 -5.02 2.11
CA LEU A 40 3.20 -5.10 2.03
C LEU A 40 2.61 -4.29 0.87
N ASN A 41 3.24 -3.16 0.51
CA ASN A 41 2.83 -2.36 -0.65
C ASN A 41 3.10 -3.05 -2.01
N ARG A 42 3.81 -4.18 -2.01
CA ARG A 42 4.18 -4.95 -3.21
C ARG A 42 3.56 -6.35 -3.24
N LEU A 43 2.88 -6.75 -2.19
CA LEU A 43 2.21 -8.05 -2.08
C LEU A 43 0.70 -7.89 -2.28
N PRO A 44 0.03 -8.87 -2.91
CA PRO A 44 -1.43 -8.87 -2.98
C PRO A 44 -2.00 -9.04 -1.55
N PRO A 45 -2.89 -8.13 -1.08
CA PRO A 45 -3.44 -8.22 0.27
C PRO A 45 -4.37 -9.44 0.41
N ARG A 46 -4.35 -10.11 1.57
CA ARG A 46 -5.19 -11.27 1.86
C ARG A 46 -5.91 -11.08 3.19
N TYR A 47 -7.11 -10.51 3.16
CA TYR A 47 -7.89 -10.25 4.37
C TYR A 47 -8.65 -11.48 4.86
N ILE A 48 -8.59 -11.72 6.16
CA ILE A 48 -9.32 -12.77 6.89
C ILE A 48 -10.22 -12.15 7.95
N MET A 49 -11.35 -12.81 8.19
CA MET A 49 -12.33 -12.43 9.22
C MET A 49 -12.58 -13.54 10.23
N SER A 50 -12.12 -14.77 9.99
CA SER A 50 -12.37 -15.94 10.84
C SER A 50 -11.17 -16.87 10.90
N GLU A 51 -11.10 -17.69 11.95
CA GLU A 51 -10.09 -18.75 12.09
C GLU A 51 -10.09 -19.70 10.90
N ARG A 52 -11.27 -20.04 10.35
CA ARG A 52 -11.37 -20.87 9.14
C ARG A 52 -10.69 -20.22 7.93
N GLY A 53 -10.80 -18.90 7.81
CA GLY A 53 -10.10 -18.12 6.78
C GLY A 53 -8.58 -18.17 6.97
N PHE A 54 -8.11 -18.08 8.22
CA PHE A 54 -6.69 -18.23 8.56
C PHE A 54 -6.17 -19.62 8.19
N THR A 55 -6.84 -20.70 8.65
CA THR A 55 -6.39 -22.08 8.39
C THR A 55 -6.26 -22.38 6.90
N ARG A 56 -7.21 -21.89 6.09
CA ARG A 56 -7.15 -22.05 4.63
C ARG A 56 -5.93 -21.37 4.02
N LEU A 57 -5.70 -20.10 4.36
CA LEU A 57 -4.55 -19.35 3.82
C LEU A 57 -3.21 -19.85 4.34
N ALA A 58 -3.16 -20.35 5.58
CA ALA A 58 -1.99 -20.98 6.15
C ALA A 58 -1.66 -22.27 5.39
N ALA A 59 -2.66 -23.13 5.13
CA ALA A 59 -2.49 -24.36 4.35
C ALA A 59 -1.99 -24.09 2.92
N GLU A 60 -2.57 -23.11 2.23
CA GLU A 60 -2.09 -22.65 0.92
C GLU A 60 -0.60 -22.27 0.97
N HIS A 61 -0.10 -21.80 2.12
CA HIS A 61 1.28 -21.36 2.24
C HIS A 61 2.30 -22.53 2.35
N PHE A 62 1.83 -23.73 2.70
CA PHE A 62 2.63 -24.94 2.91
C PHE A 62 2.64 -25.89 1.70
N ASP A 63 1.84 -25.63 0.67
CA ASP A 63 1.88 -26.40 -0.59
C ASP A 63 3.11 -26.02 -1.45
N ASP A 64 3.62 -26.95 -2.26
CA ASP A 64 4.87 -26.79 -3.04
C ASP A 64 4.86 -25.58 -3.99
N GLU A 65 3.70 -25.17 -4.52
CA GLU A 65 3.52 -23.94 -5.32
C GLU A 65 3.78 -22.65 -4.50
N SER A 66 3.64 -22.71 -3.17
CA SER A 66 3.82 -21.58 -2.26
C SER A 66 5.25 -21.39 -1.78
N LEU A 67 6.15 -22.36 -1.98
CA LEU A 67 7.58 -22.13 -1.72
C LEU A 67 8.10 -20.95 -2.55
N GLY A 68 7.62 -20.80 -3.79
CA GLY A 68 7.90 -19.62 -4.63
C GLY A 68 7.34 -18.32 -4.03
N SER A 69 6.16 -18.37 -3.42
CA SER A 69 5.56 -17.22 -2.73
C SER A 69 6.39 -16.80 -1.52
N MET A 70 6.85 -17.74 -0.69
CA MET A 70 7.67 -17.44 0.48
C MET A 70 9.04 -16.88 0.10
N VAL A 71 9.69 -17.48 -0.92
CA VAL A 71 10.95 -16.95 -1.47
C VAL A 71 10.76 -15.52 -1.98
N GLY A 72 9.65 -15.23 -2.67
CA GLY A 72 9.31 -13.87 -3.11
C GLY A 72 9.16 -12.89 -1.94
N ILE A 73 8.49 -13.29 -0.85
CA ILE A 73 8.36 -12.46 0.36
C ILE A 73 9.74 -12.20 0.99
N LEU A 74 10.58 -13.23 1.12
CA LEU A 74 11.94 -13.09 1.66
C LEU A 74 12.83 -12.18 0.80
N MET A 75 12.69 -12.24 -0.54
CA MET A 75 13.37 -11.33 -1.46
C MET A 75 12.94 -9.88 -1.22
N LEU A 76 11.63 -9.61 -1.16
CA LEU A 76 11.09 -8.27 -0.89
C LEU A 76 11.53 -7.73 0.47
N VAL A 77 11.58 -8.57 1.50
CA VAL A 77 12.07 -8.19 2.83
C VAL A 77 13.56 -7.82 2.77
N ASN A 78 14.40 -8.63 2.12
CA ASN A 78 15.82 -8.34 2.00
C ASN A 78 16.12 -7.08 1.17
N GLU A 79 15.34 -6.83 0.12
CA GLU A 79 15.40 -5.57 -0.63
C GLU A 79 15.01 -4.38 0.25
N GLY A 80 13.93 -4.52 1.02
CA GLY A 80 13.47 -3.50 1.96
C GLY A 80 14.53 -3.16 3.00
N ILE A 81 15.14 -4.18 3.62
CA ILE A 81 16.26 -4.01 4.56
C ILE A 81 17.40 -3.24 3.89
N SER A 82 17.84 -3.69 2.70
CA SER A 82 18.93 -3.05 1.97
C SER A 82 18.64 -1.58 1.62
N LEU A 83 17.38 -1.26 1.31
CA LEU A 83 16.94 0.09 1.01
C LEU A 83 16.98 0.99 2.25
N VAL A 84 16.46 0.50 3.39
CA VAL A 84 16.42 1.22 4.65
C VAL A 84 17.85 1.46 5.17
N GLU A 85 18.72 0.45 5.10
CA GLU A 85 20.14 0.56 5.45
C GLU A 85 20.87 1.61 4.61
N ARG A 86 20.60 1.71 3.31
CA ARG A 86 21.23 2.70 2.43
C ARG A 86 20.73 4.12 2.67
N ARG A 87 19.44 4.29 3.00
CA ARG A 87 18.80 5.60 3.16
C ARG A 87 18.99 6.19 4.55
N ARG A 88 19.26 5.35 5.55
CA ARG A 88 19.42 5.79 6.94
C ARG A 88 20.91 5.90 7.28
N PRO A 89 21.42 7.10 7.60
CA PRO A 89 22.76 7.20 8.18
C PRO A 89 22.80 6.42 9.51
N PRO A 90 23.93 5.76 9.85
CA PRO A 90 24.10 5.13 11.16
C PRO A 90 23.95 6.21 12.23
N ALA A 91 23.16 5.89 13.26
CA ALA A 91 22.87 6.69 14.44
C ALA A 91 23.73 7.96 14.62
N GLY A 92 23.25 9.07 14.07
CA GLY A 92 23.94 10.37 14.13
C GLY A 92 22.93 11.51 14.11
N GLY A 93 22.36 11.82 15.28
CA GLY A 93 21.79 13.15 15.56
C GLY A 93 20.55 13.59 14.78
N GLY A 94 19.81 12.68 14.15
CA GLY A 94 18.44 12.99 13.74
C GLY A 94 17.62 13.20 15.00
N ALA A 95 17.17 14.43 15.26
CA ALA A 95 16.35 14.80 16.40
C ALA A 95 15.37 13.67 16.72
N ALA A 96 15.26 13.29 18.01
CA ALA A 96 14.19 12.41 18.48
C ALA A 96 12.91 12.86 17.75
N PRO A 97 12.17 11.95 17.09
CA PRO A 97 10.99 12.34 16.33
C PRO A 97 10.23 13.25 17.25
N LYS A 98 10.12 14.54 16.87
CA LYS A 98 9.48 15.56 17.68
C LYS A 98 8.17 14.88 18.08
N PRO A 99 7.90 14.60 19.37
CA PRO A 99 6.68 13.93 19.73
C PRO A 99 5.61 14.72 19.01
N LEU A 100 4.84 14.05 18.14
CA LEU A 100 3.71 14.68 17.49
C LEU A 100 2.93 15.28 18.64
N SER A 101 3.05 16.60 18.82
CA SER A 101 2.36 17.24 19.90
C SER A 101 0.91 16.98 19.58
N VAL A 102 0.22 16.33 20.51
CA VAL A 102 -1.19 16.03 20.34
C VAL A 102 -1.96 17.35 20.13
N GLU A 103 -1.33 18.48 20.46
CA GLU A 103 -1.77 19.85 20.24
C GLU A 103 -1.47 20.47 18.85
N GLU A 104 -0.56 19.93 18.01
CA GLU A 104 -0.43 20.33 16.59
C GLU A 104 -1.48 19.56 15.77
N GLN A 105 -2.75 19.86 16.07
CA GLN A 105 -3.96 19.57 15.29
C GLN A 105 -3.76 18.59 14.13
N VAL A 106 -3.66 17.30 14.43
CA VAL A 106 -4.18 16.29 13.52
C VAL A 106 -5.70 16.45 13.58
N MET A 107 -6.22 17.44 12.84
CA MET A 107 -7.58 17.30 12.34
C MET A 107 -7.64 15.91 11.73
N PRO A 108 -8.66 15.08 12.03
CA PRO A 108 -8.83 13.83 11.33
C PRO A 108 -8.85 14.17 9.84
N MET A 109 -7.73 13.91 9.15
CA MET A 109 -7.68 14.00 7.71
C MET A 109 -8.51 12.82 7.26
N HIS A 110 -9.76 13.09 6.91
CA HIS A 110 -10.51 12.18 6.07
C HIS A 110 -9.70 12.08 4.79
N THR A 111 -8.91 11.02 4.63
CA THR A 111 -8.43 10.61 3.32
C THR A 111 -9.69 10.34 2.51
N MET A 112 -10.16 11.33 1.76
CA MET A 112 -11.27 11.15 0.84
C MET A 112 -10.94 9.93 -0.02
N PRO A 113 -11.88 8.98 -0.23
CA PRO A 113 -11.60 7.83 -1.05
C PRO A 113 -11.24 8.32 -2.45
N GLN A 114 -10.09 7.86 -2.95
CA GLN A 114 -9.72 8.03 -4.34
C GLN A 114 -10.89 7.59 -5.22
N VAL A 115 -11.39 8.48 -6.08
CA VAL A 115 -12.53 8.17 -6.94
C VAL A 115 -11.98 7.50 -8.19
N PHE A 116 -12.47 6.31 -8.53
CA PHE A 116 -12.07 5.62 -9.74
C PHE A 116 -13.29 4.99 -10.42
N GLY A 117 -13.25 4.89 -11.74
CA GLY A 117 -14.34 4.33 -12.51
C GLY A 117 -13.91 3.88 -13.89
N LYS A 118 -14.86 3.29 -14.62
CA LYS A 118 -14.67 2.85 -16.01
C LYS A 118 -15.81 3.36 -16.87
N ILE A 119 -15.48 3.85 -18.06
CA ILE A 119 -16.46 4.22 -19.07
C ILE A 119 -16.47 3.14 -20.15
N VAL A 120 -17.67 2.62 -20.41
CA VAL A 120 -17.92 1.63 -21.47
C VAL A 120 -19.08 2.10 -22.34
N SER A 121 -19.03 1.76 -23.62
CA SER A 121 -20.15 1.96 -24.55
C SER A 121 -21.27 1.00 -24.18
N ARG A 122 -22.50 1.52 -24.13
CA ARG A 122 -23.70 0.71 -23.87
C ARG A 122 -23.95 -0.31 -24.98
N GLU A 123 -23.63 0.03 -26.22
CA GLU A 123 -23.94 -0.79 -27.39
C GLU A 123 -22.98 -1.96 -27.54
N THR A 124 -21.69 -1.73 -27.29
CA THR A 124 -20.63 -2.72 -27.54
C THR A 124 -20.03 -3.31 -26.27
N GLY A 125 -20.27 -2.69 -25.10
CA GLY A 125 -19.56 -3.01 -23.85
C GLY A 125 -18.07 -2.65 -23.86
N ALA A 126 -17.57 -2.10 -24.96
CA ALA A 126 -16.16 -1.77 -25.13
C ALA A 126 -15.80 -0.48 -24.36
N PRO A 127 -14.54 -0.34 -23.91
CA PRO A 127 -14.04 0.89 -23.31
C PRO A 127 -14.24 2.11 -24.21
N VAL A 128 -14.63 3.24 -23.62
CA VAL A 128 -14.67 4.52 -24.34
C VAL A 128 -13.35 5.25 -24.14
N HIS A 129 -12.78 5.74 -25.23
CA HIS A 129 -11.53 6.50 -25.25
C HIS A 129 -11.79 7.93 -25.72
N GLY A 130 -10.97 8.87 -25.26
CA GLY A 130 -11.10 10.30 -25.58
C GLY A 130 -12.24 11.01 -24.86
N ALA A 131 -12.99 10.31 -24.00
CA ALA A 131 -13.99 10.94 -23.14
C ALA A 131 -13.32 11.81 -22.08
N GLU A 132 -13.89 12.98 -21.81
CA GLU A 132 -13.51 13.82 -20.67
C GLU A 132 -14.45 13.55 -19.49
N VAL A 133 -13.85 13.30 -18.33
CA VAL A 133 -14.56 13.08 -17.07
C VAL A 133 -14.29 14.25 -16.15
N LEU A 134 -15.35 14.81 -15.56
CA LEU A 134 -15.28 15.93 -14.62
C LEU A 134 -15.80 15.48 -13.26
N LEU A 135 -15.00 15.64 -12.21
CA LEU A 135 -15.43 15.46 -10.83
C LEU A 135 -15.88 16.79 -10.24
N LEU A 136 -17.11 16.81 -9.73
CA LEU A 136 -17.68 17.92 -8.99
C LEU A 136 -17.90 17.53 -7.52
N VAL A 137 -17.51 18.39 -6.59
CA VAL A 137 -17.86 18.32 -5.17
C VAL A 137 -18.79 19.49 -4.87
N ASN A 138 -20.00 19.20 -4.38
CA ASN A 138 -21.04 20.20 -4.13
C ASN A 138 -21.32 21.13 -5.34
N GLY A 139 -21.26 20.57 -6.55
CA GLY A 139 -21.50 21.31 -7.80
C GLY A 139 -20.32 22.15 -8.29
N VAL A 140 -19.20 22.17 -7.57
CA VAL A 140 -17.97 22.88 -7.95
C VAL A 140 -16.92 21.89 -8.40
N ARG A 141 -16.13 22.24 -9.43
CA ARG A 141 -15.00 21.41 -9.89
C ARG A 141 -14.08 21.10 -8.73
N ALA A 142 -13.88 19.82 -8.47
CA ALA A 142 -13.00 19.37 -7.39
C ALA A 142 -11.56 19.79 -7.69
N GLU A 143 -10.92 20.40 -6.69
CA GLU A 143 -9.51 20.75 -6.74
C GLU A 143 -8.65 19.48 -6.65
N GLU A 144 -7.56 19.43 -7.40
CA GLU A 144 -6.63 18.30 -7.36
C GLU A 144 -5.77 18.35 -6.10
N ALA A 145 -5.72 17.26 -5.34
CA ALA A 145 -4.87 17.17 -4.15
C ALA A 145 -3.37 17.23 -4.48
N ARG A 146 -3.00 16.87 -5.72
CA ARG A 146 -1.61 16.87 -6.19
C ARG A 146 -1.54 16.94 -7.72
N ALA A 147 -0.49 17.59 -8.22
CA ALA A 147 -0.11 17.56 -9.62
C ALA A 147 -0.02 16.10 -10.15
N GLY A 148 -0.65 15.85 -11.30
CA GLY A 148 -0.73 14.52 -11.93
C GLY A 148 -2.11 13.87 -11.86
N TRP A 149 -3.07 14.51 -11.20
CA TRP A 149 -4.48 14.08 -11.13
C TRP A 149 -5.40 15.11 -11.77
N PRO A 150 -5.25 15.37 -13.09
CA PRO A 150 -5.99 16.42 -13.75
C PRO A 150 -7.50 16.13 -13.66
N ASN A 151 -8.24 17.15 -13.29
CA ASN A 151 -9.70 17.16 -13.34
C ASN A 151 -10.10 18.40 -14.13
N PRO A 152 -10.66 18.33 -15.37
CA PRO A 152 -11.11 17.13 -16.05
C PRO A 152 -9.99 16.16 -16.41
N CYS A 153 -10.32 14.86 -16.39
CA CYS A 153 -9.45 13.78 -16.82
C CYS A 153 -9.89 13.26 -18.20
N THR A 154 -8.96 13.20 -19.16
CA THR A 154 -9.21 12.58 -20.47
C THR A 154 -8.88 11.09 -20.42
N VAL A 155 -9.82 10.23 -20.81
CA VAL A 155 -9.63 8.77 -20.83
C VAL A 155 -8.74 8.38 -22.01
N VAL A 156 -7.47 8.14 -21.75
CA VAL A 156 -6.50 7.72 -22.77
C VAL A 156 -6.71 6.27 -23.20
N ALA A 157 -6.34 5.94 -24.45
CA ALA A 157 -6.46 4.58 -24.98
C ALA A 157 -5.77 3.52 -24.10
N GLY A 158 -4.56 3.83 -23.60
CA GLY A 158 -3.79 2.96 -22.72
C GLY A 158 -4.42 2.69 -21.35
N ALA A 159 -5.39 3.49 -20.91
CA ALA A 159 -6.09 3.30 -19.66
C ALA A 159 -7.30 2.35 -19.77
N ASN A 160 -7.58 1.79 -20.95
CA ASN A 160 -8.64 0.79 -21.16
C ASN A 160 -10.03 1.21 -20.61
N GLY A 161 -10.37 2.49 -20.76
CA GLY A 161 -11.64 3.08 -20.29
C GLY A 161 -11.65 3.52 -18.83
N TYR A 162 -10.58 3.28 -18.07
CA TYR A 162 -10.49 3.67 -16.67
C TYR A 162 -10.11 5.14 -16.51
N TYR A 163 -10.66 5.76 -15.47
CA TYR A 163 -10.31 7.10 -15.00
C TYR A 163 -10.23 7.13 -13.48
N SER A 164 -9.55 8.12 -12.93
CA SER A 164 -9.44 8.30 -11.49
C SER A 164 -9.13 9.74 -11.10
N PHE A 165 -9.57 10.13 -9.90
CA PHE A 165 -9.39 11.45 -9.31
C PHE A 165 -8.89 11.34 -7.87
N TRP A 166 -8.14 12.36 -7.49
CA TRP A 166 -7.75 12.60 -6.11
C TRP A 166 -8.14 14.04 -5.73
N PRO A 167 -9.35 14.24 -5.18
CA PRO A 167 -9.79 15.56 -4.75
C PRO A 167 -9.10 15.99 -3.44
N ALA A 168 -8.80 17.29 -3.32
CA ALA A 168 -8.25 17.93 -2.11
C ALA A 168 -9.30 18.11 -1.00
#